data_AF-A0A7V4YSS3-F1
#
_entry.id   AF-A0A7V4YSS3-F1
#
_cell.length_a   1.000
_cell.length_b   1.000
_cell.length_c   1.000
_cell.angle_alpha   90.00
_cell.angle_beta   90.00
_cell.angle_gamma   90.00
#
_symmetry.space_group_name_H-M   'P 1'
#
loop_
_entity.id
_entity.type
_entity.pdbx_description
1 polymer ?
#
loop_
_entity_poly.entity_id
_entity_poly.type
_entity_poly.pdbx_seq_one_letter_code
_entity_poly.pdbx_strand_id
1 'polypeptide(L)'
;MMRRELVYAIIFYGGINFILFMPVLLQNKTWTPFDLIDQNFLYPPKEKKMFSSTATRWDGMYYFFLTDYYLNREIKNFNFPLWNPYILSGHPVFADGQNGFLNPVRIILHSLFSPWKARDLFVFIHLILTGFFMFLYLRKLSLSFYPSLFGGFVYSFSLPITGHIPEEFYISTFAYLPFLLFSYEKAVNEKSEIWIAIGGFLLALILLGRYLPSAYFSLLIFGSVFLFKMLTNSKNYKEITASFFLILLLGFLISSIQILPTIELSSLSSEQRGKDLDVLGRRFP
;
A
#
# COMPACT_ATOMS: atom_id res chain seq x y z
N MET A 1 -2.79 17.11 22.47
CA MET A 1 -3.75 16.00 22.25
C MET A 1 -3.83 15.17 23.51
N MET A 2 -5.03 14.88 24.01
CA MET A 2 -5.18 14.17 25.28
C MET A 2 -5.03 12.65 25.06
N ARG A 3 -4.32 11.94 25.96
CA ARG A 3 -4.13 10.48 25.88
C ARG A 3 -5.45 9.70 25.75
N ARG A 4 -6.53 10.21 26.34
CA ARG A 4 -7.89 9.63 26.23
C ARG A 4 -8.46 9.70 24.81
N GLU A 5 -8.21 10.77 24.06
CA GLU A 5 -8.70 10.92 22.69
C GLU A 5 -8.09 9.85 21.76
N LEU A 6 -6.82 9.53 21.95
CA LEU A 6 -6.14 8.47 21.19
C LEU A 6 -6.80 7.12 21.41
N VAL A 7 -7.09 6.78 22.68
CA VAL A 7 -7.75 5.52 23.04
C VAL A 7 -9.15 5.46 22.44
N TYR A 8 -9.94 6.53 22.55
CA TYR A 8 -11.27 6.57 21.96
C TYR A 8 -11.26 6.44 20.44
N ALA A 9 -10.31 7.08 19.76
CA ALA A 9 -10.18 6.94 18.30
C ALA A 9 -9.81 5.51 17.90
N ILE A 10 -8.87 4.86 18.58
CA ILE A 10 -8.50 3.47 18.30
C ILE A 10 -9.69 2.53 18.53
N ILE A 11 -10.41 2.69 19.65
CA ILE A 11 -11.59 1.89 19.96
C ILE A 11 -12.68 2.12 18.91
N PHE A 12 -12.90 3.37 18.49
CA PHE A 12 -13.89 3.71 17.47
C PHE A 12 -13.56 3.06 16.13
N TYR A 13 -12.35 3.26 15.59
CA TYR A 13 -11.94 2.69 14.30
C TYR A 13 -11.84 1.16 14.35
N GLY A 14 -11.36 0.59 15.45
CA GLY A 14 -11.35 -0.85 15.65
C GLY A 14 -12.77 -1.44 15.72
N GLY A 15 -13.66 -0.80 16.49
CA GLY A 15 -15.05 -1.23 16.66
C GLY A 15 -15.86 -1.16 15.37
N ILE A 16 -15.78 -0.04 14.63
CA ILE A 16 -16.55 0.11 13.39
C ILE A 16 -16.07 -0.87 12.30
N ASN A 17 -14.76 -1.04 12.14
CA ASN A 17 -14.22 -2.03 11.19
C ASN A 17 -14.58 -3.45 11.63
N PHE A 18 -14.54 -3.75 12.94
CA PHE A 18 -14.94 -5.06 13.45
C PHE A 18 -16.41 -5.35 13.14
N ILE A 19 -17.33 -4.40 13.37
CA ILE A 19 -18.76 -4.58 13.12
C ILE A 19 -19.02 -4.81 11.62
N LEU A 20 -18.43 -3.98 10.75
CA LEU A 20 -18.68 -4.05 9.31
C LEU A 20 -18.06 -5.30 8.67
N PHE A 21 -16.92 -5.75 9.18
CA PHE A 21 -16.16 -6.85 8.59
C PHE A 21 -16.11 -8.10 9.46
N MET A 22 -16.98 -8.19 10.47
CA MET A 22 -17.15 -9.35 11.34
C MET A 22 -17.31 -10.67 10.56
N PRO A 23 -18.03 -10.73 9.41
CA PRO A 23 -18.14 -11.96 8.66
C PRO A 23 -16.79 -12.49 8.14
N VAL A 24 -15.86 -11.61 7.76
CA VAL A 24 -14.50 -12.01 7.34
C VAL A 24 -13.71 -12.52 8.54
N LEU A 25 -13.84 -11.89 9.70
CA LEU A 25 -13.10 -12.25 10.89
C LEU A 25 -13.59 -13.53 11.58
N LEU A 26 -14.91 -13.78 11.57
CA LEU A 26 -15.54 -14.86 12.36
C LEU A 26 -16.17 -15.98 11.53
N GLN A 27 -16.53 -15.76 10.26
CA GLN A 27 -17.36 -16.70 9.48
C GLN A 27 -16.59 -17.38 8.34
N ASN A 28 -15.26 -17.52 8.45
CA ASN A 28 -14.39 -18.09 7.40
C ASN A 28 -14.61 -17.46 6.01
N LYS A 29 -15.00 -16.18 5.96
CA LYS A 29 -15.02 -15.39 4.72
C LYS A 29 -13.68 -14.70 4.53
N THR A 30 -13.44 -14.17 3.34
CA THR A 30 -12.19 -13.50 2.98
C THR A 30 -12.49 -12.36 2.02
N TRP A 31 -11.63 -11.34 2.01
CA TRP A 31 -11.70 -10.27 1.00
C TRP A 31 -11.09 -10.69 -0.34
N THR A 32 -10.41 -11.83 -0.38
CA THR A 32 -9.90 -12.38 -1.65
C THR A 32 -11.07 -12.90 -2.48
N PRO A 33 -11.24 -12.44 -3.74
CA PRO A 33 -12.41 -12.77 -4.55
C PRO A 33 -12.29 -14.16 -5.19
N PHE A 34 -12.23 -15.23 -4.37
CA PHE A 34 -12.07 -16.61 -4.84
C PHE A 34 -13.23 -17.11 -5.70
N ASP A 35 -14.39 -16.47 -5.59
CA ASP A 35 -15.55 -16.71 -6.43
C ASP A 35 -15.31 -16.38 -7.91
N LEU A 36 -14.30 -15.55 -8.23
CA LEU A 36 -13.92 -15.23 -9.60
C LEU A 36 -13.26 -16.39 -10.35
N ILE A 37 -12.65 -17.37 -9.65
CA ILE A 37 -12.13 -18.60 -10.31
C ILE A 37 -13.26 -19.27 -11.08
N ASP A 38 -14.41 -19.42 -10.44
CA ASP A 38 -15.53 -20.22 -10.93
C ASP A 38 -16.27 -19.52 -12.09
N GLN A 39 -16.00 -18.25 -12.36
CA GLN A 39 -16.78 -17.46 -13.33
C GLN A 39 -16.26 -17.56 -14.78
N ASN A 40 -14.96 -17.82 -15.01
CA ASN A 40 -14.36 -17.60 -16.32
C ASN A 40 -13.47 -18.70 -16.90
N PHE A 41 -13.32 -19.86 -16.24
CA PHE A 41 -12.72 -21.00 -16.93
C PHE A 41 -13.67 -21.52 -18.02
N LEU A 42 -13.11 -21.72 -19.23
CA LEU A 42 -13.85 -22.13 -20.43
C LEU A 42 -14.54 -23.50 -20.27
N TYR A 43 -14.13 -24.33 -19.30
CA TYR A 43 -14.74 -25.64 -19.11
C TYR A 43 -14.49 -26.23 -17.69
N PRO A 44 -15.51 -26.67 -16.93
CA PRO A 44 -16.91 -26.27 -16.99
C PRO A 44 -17.42 -25.79 -15.61
N PRO A 45 -17.75 -24.50 -15.41
CA PRO A 45 -18.38 -24.10 -14.16
C PRO A 45 -19.61 -23.19 -14.37
N LYS A 46 -20.78 -23.71 -13.97
CA LYS A 46 -22.13 -23.11 -13.95
C LYS A 46 -22.77 -22.69 -15.29
N GLU A 47 -24.08 -22.97 -15.41
CA GLU A 47 -24.94 -22.58 -16.55
C GLU A 47 -25.11 -21.06 -16.69
N LYS A 48 -24.91 -20.29 -15.62
CA LYS A 48 -24.97 -18.82 -15.63
C LYS A 48 -23.65 -18.21 -15.19
N LYS A 49 -22.83 -17.84 -16.17
CA LYS A 49 -21.67 -16.98 -15.97
C LYS A 49 -22.18 -15.53 -15.94
N MET A 50 -22.06 -14.85 -14.80
CA MET A 50 -22.22 -13.39 -14.78
C MET A 50 -20.94 -12.81 -15.35
N PHE A 51 -20.98 -12.39 -16.62
CA PHE A 51 -19.93 -11.55 -17.19
C PHE A 51 -20.05 -10.16 -16.56
N SER A 52 -19.61 -10.06 -15.31
CA SER A 52 -19.54 -8.81 -14.58
C SER A 52 -18.36 -8.01 -15.11
N SER A 53 -18.51 -6.69 -15.21
CA SER A 53 -17.44 -5.74 -15.58
C SER A 53 -16.25 -5.74 -14.60
N THR A 54 -16.24 -6.64 -13.62
CA THR A 54 -15.12 -6.98 -12.72
C THR A 54 -13.89 -7.59 -13.42
N ALA A 55 -13.77 -7.51 -14.75
CA ALA A 55 -12.54 -7.75 -15.54
C ALA A 55 -11.29 -7.11 -14.91
N THR A 56 -11.45 -6.03 -14.16
CA THR A 56 -10.38 -5.28 -13.48
C THR A 56 -9.96 -5.83 -12.11
N ARG A 57 -10.71 -6.76 -11.50
CA ARG A 57 -10.40 -7.33 -10.15
C ARG A 57 -9.56 -8.61 -10.17
N TRP A 58 -9.06 -8.98 -11.33
CA TRP A 58 -8.44 -10.30 -11.57
C TRP A 58 -7.03 -10.34 -11.03
N ASP A 59 -6.30 -9.23 -11.14
CA ASP A 59 -4.94 -9.11 -10.62
C ASP A 59 -4.89 -9.40 -9.12
N GLY A 60 -5.92 -8.94 -8.38
CA GLY A 60 -6.12 -9.20 -6.95
C GLY A 60 -6.10 -10.69 -6.59
N MET A 61 -6.49 -11.54 -7.53
CA MET A 61 -6.53 -12.98 -7.37
C MET A 61 -5.39 -13.71 -8.09
N TYR A 62 -5.25 -13.49 -9.39
CA TYR A 62 -4.34 -14.25 -10.25
C TYR A 62 -2.89 -13.82 -10.12
N TYR A 63 -2.61 -12.62 -9.62
CA TYR A 63 -1.25 -12.13 -9.42
C TYR A 63 -0.93 -11.89 -7.94
N PHE A 64 -1.68 -11.00 -7.28
CA PHE A 64 -1.36 -10.54 -5.92
C PHE A 64 -1.54 -11.63 -4.86
N PHE A 65 -2.59 -12.46 -4.95
CA PHE A 65 -2.75 -13.58 -4.00
C PHE A 65 -1.71 -14.70 -4.23
N LEU A 66 -1.37 -15.02 -5.47
CA LEU A 66 -0.35 -16.04 -5.76
C LEU A 66 1.04 -15.63 -5.29
N THR A 67 1.38 -14.35 -5.45
CA THR A 67 2.64 -13.79 -4.92
C THR A 67 2.64 -13.73 -3.40
N ASP A 68 1.50 -13.48 -2.76
CA ASP A 68 1.30 -13.59 -1.30
C ASP A 68 1.45 -15.02 -0.79
N TYR A 69 0.92 -15.99 -1.53
CA TYR A 69 1.10 -17.42 -1.26
C TYR A 69 2.58 -17.81 -1.36
N TYR A 70 3.25 -17.37 -2.43
CA TYR A 70 4.68 -17.62 -2.63
C TYR A 70 5.53 -17.01 -1.51
N LEU A 71 5.29 -15.74 -1.15
CA LEU A 71 5.93 -15.07 -0.02
C LEU A 71 5.74 -15.84 1.29
N ASN A 72 4.52 -16.27 1.59
CA ASN A 72 4.19 -17.02 2.80
C ASN A 72 5.02 -18.31 2.89
N ARG A 73 5.12 -19.03 1.77
CA ARG A 73 5.87 -20.28 1.69
C ARG A 73 7.36 -20.07 1.85
N GLU A 74 7.95 -19.10 1.14
CA GLU A 74 9.39 -18.85 1.20
C GLU A 74 9.82 -18.35 2.59
N ILE A 75 9.09 -17.39 3.18
CA ILE A 75 9.41 -16.86 4.52
C ILE A 75 9.36 -17.95 5.58
N LYS A 76 8.37 -18.87 5.51
CA LYS A 76 8.28 -20.00 6.45
C LYS A 76 9.40 -21.02 6.30
N ASN A 77 10.04 -21.06 5.14
CA ASN A 77 11.22 -21.86 4.87
C ASN A 77 12.53 -21.07 5.09
N PHE A 78 12.47 -19.88 5.71
CA PHE A 78 13.61 -18.97 5.92
C PHE A 78 14.29 -18.51 4.63
N ASN A 79 13.55 -18.50 3.52
CA ASN A 79 14.01 -18.00 2.23
C ASN A 79 13.39 -16.65 1.93
N PHE A 80 14.19 -15.73 1.38
CA PHE A 80 13.67 -14.50 0.82
C PHE A 80 13.36 -14.70 -0.67
N PRO A 81 12.13 -14.36 -1.14
CA PRO A 81 11.68 -14.68 -2.50
C PRO A 81 12.33 -13.78 -3.55
N LEU A 82 13.56 -14.11 -3.96
CA LEU A 82 14.28 -13.40 -5.03
C LEU A 82 13.85 -13.86 -6.42
N TRP A 83 13.65 -15.16 -6.61
CA TRP A 83 13.36 -15.80 -7.89
C TRP A 83 12.18 -16.76 -7.78
N ASN A 84 11.15 -16.58 -8.60
CA ASN A 84 9.99 -17.46 -8.62
C ASN A 84 10.08 -18.43 -9.82
N PRO A 85 10.30 -19.74 -9.62
CA PRO A 85 10.43 -20.72 -10.69
C PRO A 85 9.09 -21.12 -11.34
N TYR A 86 7.95 -20.70 -10.78
CA TYR A 86 6.63 -21.07 -11.28
C TYR A 86 6.06 -20.09 -12.31
N ILE A 87 6.72 -18.95 -12.51
CA ILE A 87 6.33 -17.99 -13.53
C ILE A 87 7.19 -18.27 -14.77
N LEU A 88 6.58 -18.85 -15.80
CA LEU A 88 7.24 -19.25 -17.04
C LEU A 88 8.45 -20.17 -16.76
N SER A 89 9.63 -19.86 -17.31
CA SER A 89 10.90 -20.55 -17.02
C SER A 89 11.65 -19.96 -15.82
N GLY A 90 10.96 -19.14 -15.01
CA GLY A 90 11.48 -18.42 -13.87
C GLY A 90 11.42 -16.91 -14.05
N HIS A 91 11.16 -16.20 -12.94
CA HIS A 91 10.98 -14.73 -12.91
C HIS A 91 11.67 -14.12 -11.69
N PRO A 92 12.43 -13.02 -11.83
CA PRO A 92 13.03 -12.30 -10.71
C PRO A 92 11.95 -11.50 -9.94
N VAL A 93 11.12 -12.23 -9.19
CA VAL A 93 9.91 -11.72 -8.53
C VAL A 93 10.21 -10.57 -7.55
N PHE A 94 11.38 -10.57 -6.90
CA PHE A 94 11.76 -9.43 -6.07
C PHE A 94 11.96 -8.17 -6.92
N ALA A 95 12.69 -8.27 -8.03
CA ALA A 95 12.98 -7.11 -8.87
C ALA A 95 11.77 -6.55 -9.63
N ASP A 96 10.67 -7.30 -9.78
CA ASP A 96 9.43 -6.82 -10.41
C ASP A 96 8.83 -5.57 -9.72
N GLY A 97 9.12 -5.34 -8.43
CA GLY A 97 8.73 -4.11 -7.73
C GLY A 97 7.24 -4.00 -7.38
N GLN A 98 6.40 -4.95 -7.83
CA GLN A 98 4.95 -4.96 -7.62
C GLN A 98 4.49 -5.89 -6.48
N ASN A 99 5.43 -6.36 -5.66
CA ASN A 99 5.18 -7.44 -4.70
C ASN A 99 5.08 -6.99 -3.25
N GLY A 100 5.69 -5.84 -2.90
CA GLY A 100 5.61 -5.30 -1.53
C GLY A 100 6.21 -6.21 -0.46
N PHE A 101 7.16 -7.07 -0.82
CA PHE A 101 7.76 -8.08 0.05
C PHE A 101 8.54 -7.50 1.23
N LEU A 102 8.93 -6.23 1.16
CA LEU A 102 9.65 -5.53 2.22
C LEU A 102 8.74 -4.79 3.20
N ASN A 103 7.42 -4.86 3.04
CA ASN A 103 6.51 -4.28 4.03
C ASN A 103 6.58 -5.10 5.34
N PRO A 104 6.98 -4.50 6.46
CA PRO A 104 7.22 -5.24 7.71
C PRO A 104 5.93 -5.87 8.26
N VAL A 105 4.79 -5.20 8.14
CA VAL A 105 3.49 -5.74 8.57
C VAL A 105 3.14 -6.97 7.75
N ARG A 106 3.39 -6.93 6.43
CA ARG A 106 3.17 -8.08 5.54
C ARG A 106 4.09 -9.25 5.92
N ILE A 107 5.39 -9.02 6.08
CA ILE A 107 6.36 -10.06 6.47
C ILE A 107 5.92 -10.75 7.77
N ILE A 108 5.58 -9.96 8.80
CA ILE A 108 5.17 -10.48 10.12
C ILE A 108 3.88 -11.30 10.01
N LEU A 109 2.89 -10.84 9.25
CA LEU A 109 1.64 -11.58 9.12
C LEU A 109 1.82 -12.88 8.33
N HIS A 110 2.63 -12.86 7.27
CA HIS A 110 2.88 -14.04 6.44
C HIS A 110 3.78 -15.07 7.15
N SER A 111 4.66 -14.67 8.08
CA SER A 111 5.41 -15.63 8.88
C SER A 111 4.52 -16.36 9.90
N LEU A 112 3.48 -15.71 10.42
CA LEU A 112 2.63 -16.24 11.50
C LEU A 112 1.36 -16.96 11.03
N PHE A 113 0.76 -16.55 9.91
CA PHE A 113 -0.56 -17.03 9.48
C PHE A 113 -0.54 -17.72 8.12
N SER A 114 -1.66 -18.35 7.74
CA SER A 114 -1.88 -18.83 6.37
C SER A 114 -1.98 -17.64 5.39
N PRO A 115 -1.73 -17.83 4.08
CA PRO A 115 -1.71 -16.73 3.11
C PRO A 115 -2.98 -15.87 3.11
N TRP A 116 -4.16 -16.50 3.10
CA TRP A 116 -5.44 -15.79 3.11
C TRP A 116 -5.67 -15.03 4.41
N LYS A 117 -5.39 -15.65 5.56
CA LYS A 117 -5.55 -15.01 6.88
C LYS A 117 -4.56 -13.87 7.09
N ALA A 118 -3.32 -14.02 6.62
CA ALA A 118 -2.30 -12.98 6.67
C ALA A 118 -2.76 -11.75 5.86
N ARG A 119 -3.26 -11.97 4.64
CA ARG A 119 -3.81 -10.90 3.78
C ARG A 119 -5.02 -10.22 4.40
N ASP A 120 -5.98 -10.98 4.92
CA ASP A 120 -7.17 -10.41 5.55
C ASP A 120 -6.81 -9.58 6.80
N LEU A 121 -5.90 -10.09 7.65
CA LEU A 121 -5.39 -9.31 8.78
C LEU A 121 -4.64 -8.06 8.34
N PHE A 122 -3.88 -8.13 7.24
CA PHE A 122 -3.17 -6.98 6.69
C PHE A 122 -4.16 -5.88 6.29
N VAL A 123 -5.20 -6.24 5.53
CA VAL A 123 -6.29 -5.33 5.14
C VAL A 123 -6.95 -4.73 6.38
N PHE A 124 -7.36 -5.57 7.34
CA PHE A 124 -8.07 -5.14 8.53
C PHE A 124 -7.27 -4.14 9.37
N ILE A 125 -5.98 -4.42 9.60
CA ILE A 125 -5.08 -3.52 10.33
C ILE A 125 -4.95 -2.19 9.60
N HIS A 126 -4.73 -2.20 8.27
CA HIS A 126 -4.55 -0.96 7.52
C HIS A 126 -5.85 -0.14 7.41
N LEU A 127 -7.03 -0.76 7.40
CA LEU A 127 -8.30 -0.03 7.48
C LEU A 127 -8.43 0.75 8.79
N ILE A 128 -8.02 0.17 9.92
CA ILE A 128 -7.99 0.87 11.22
C ILE A 128 -6.96 2.00 11.18
N LEU A 129 -5.76 1.72 10.67
CA LEU A 129 -4.67 2.71 10.59
C LEU A 129 -5.03 3.89 9.69
N THR A 130 -5.74 3.65 8.59
CA THR A 130 -6.19 4.69 7.64
C THR A 130 -7.00 5.76 8.34
N GLY A 131 -8.01 5.37 9.13
CA GLY A 131 -8.84 6.30 9.88
C GLY A 131 -8.11 6.94 11.04
N PHE A 132 -7.35 6.13 11.78
CA PHE A 132 -6.61 6.60 12.93
C PHE A 132 -5.53 7.63 12.55
N PHE A 133 -4.76 7.38 11.50
CA PHE A 133 -3.72 8.30 11.04
C PHE A 133 -4.29 9.58 10.43
N MET A 134 -5.41 9.50 9.70
CA MET A 134 -6.12 10.70 9.27
C MET A 134 -6.63 11.51 10.46
N PHE A 135 -7.19 10.85 11.48
CA PHE A 135 -7.57 11.51 12.73
C PHE A 135 -6.38 12.22 13.39
N LEU A 136 -5.21 11.58 13.51
CA LEU A 136 -4.00 12.22 14.04
C LEU A 136 -3.62 13.47 13.24
N TYR A 137 -3.63 13.36 11.91
CA TYR A 137 -3.31 14.48 11.02
C TYR A 137 -4.27 15.66 11.22
N LEU A 138 -5.59 15.41 11.23
CA LEU A 138 -6.58 16.45 11.47
C LEU A 138 -6.46 17.10 12.86
N ARG A 139 -6.09 16.31 13.89
CA ARG A 139 -5.80 16.86 15.23
C ARG A 139 -4.55 17.72 15.23
N LYS A 140 -3.55 17.41 14.42
CA LYS A 140 -2.36 18.26 14.23
C LYS A 140 -2.68 19.56 13.50
N LEU A 141 -3.67 19.55 12.60
CA LEU A 141 -4.25 20.75 11.97
C LEU A 141 -5.20 21.54 12.89
N SER A 142 -5.24 21.22 14.20
CA SER A 142 -6.02 21.91 15.23
C SER A 142 -7.54 21.79 15.10
N LEU A 143 -8.07 20.85 14.32
CA LEU A 143 -9.51 20.51 14.35
C LEU A 143 -9.87 19.87 15.69
N SER A 144 -11.09 20.08 16.18
CA SER A 144 -11.59 19.47 17.44
C SER A 144 -11.81 17.95 17.30
N PHE A 145 -12.03 17.25 18.42
CA PHE A 145 -12.09 15.79 18.46
C PHE A 145 -13.12 15.19 17.49
N TYR A 146 -14.38 15.64 17.53
CA TYR A 146 -15.45 15.07 16.72
C TYR A 146 -15.26 15.28 15.21
N PRO A 147 -14.92 16.50 14.72
CA PRO A 147 -14.57 16.70 13.31
C PRO A 147 -13.38 15.85 12.86
N SER A 148 -12.33 15.70 13.68
CA SER A 148 -11.21 14.83 13.33
C SER A 148 -11.61 13.36 13.26
N LEU A 149 -12.46 12.90 14.19
CA LEU A 149 -12.95 11.53 14.22
C LEU A 149 -13.83 11.23 12.99
N PHE A 150 -14.70 12.18 12.65
CA PHE A 150 -15.54 12.07 11.45
C PHE A 150 -14.72 12.15 10.16
N GLY A 151 -13.71 13.02 10.08
CA GLY A 151 -12.86 13.12 8.90
C GLY A 151 -12.03 11.85 8.64
N GLY A 152 -11.51 11.21 9.70
CA GLY A 152 -10.85 9.91 9.55
C GLY A 152 -11.82 8.78 9.19
N PHE A 153 -13.07 8.83 9.67
CA PHE A 153 -14.13 7.92 9.21
C PHE A 153 -14.41 8.10 7.72
N VAL A 154 -14.68 9.33 7.26
CA VAL A 154 -14.94 9.64 5.85
C VAL A 154 -13.77 9.20 4.97
N TYR A 155 -12.53 9.43 5.42
CA TYR A 155 -11.35 8.98 4.69
C TYR A 155 -11.30 7.46 4.57
N SER A 156 -11.43 6.73 5.67
CA SER A 156 -11.37 5.24 5.69
C SER A 156 -12.44 4.60 4.85
N PHE A 157 -13.63 5.20 4.80
CA PHE A 157 -14.78 4.67 4.07
C PHE A 157 -14.96 5.28 2.68
N SER A 158 -13.98 6.07 2.21
CA SER A 158 -14.00 6.64 0.87
C SER A 158 -13.82 5.56 -0.21
N LEU A 159 -14.32 5.85 -1.41
CA LEU A 159 -14.34 4.90 -2.54
C LEU A 159 -12.94 4.33 -2.90
N PRO A 160 -11.84 5.11 -2.91
CA PRO A 160 -10.50 4.57 -3.20
C PRO A 160 -10.03 3.48 -2.22
N ILE A 161 -10.57 3.47 -1.00
CA ILE A 161 -10.19 2.50 0.04
C ILE A 161 -11.20 1.33 0.07
N THR A 162 -12.49 1.62 0.17
CA THR A 162 -13.52 0.57 0.30
C THR A 162 -13.86 -0.11 -1.03
N GLY A 163 -13.78 0.61 -2.14
CA GLY A 163 -14.01 0.08 -3.49
C GLY A 163 -12.90 -0.85 -3.97
N HIS A 164 -11.71 -0.75 -3.36
CA HIS A 164 -10.49 -1.46 -3.75
C HIS A 164 -9.92 -2.34 -2.64
N ILE A 165 -10.77 -2.84 -1.74
CA ILE A 165 -10.32 -3.78 -0.69
C ILE A 165 -9.63 -5.03 -1.25
N PRO A 166 -10.10 -5.64 -2.37
CA PRO A 166 -9.38 -6.75 -3.00
C PRO A 166 -7.98 -6.39 -3.49
N GLU A 167 -7.71 -5.10 -3.73
CA GLU A 167 -6.41 -4.56 -4.12
C GLU A 167 -5.72 -3.93 -2.91
N GLU A 168 -5.30 -4.77 -1.95
CA GLU A 168 -4.92 -4.32 -0.60
C GLU A 168 -3.76 -3.31 -0.55
N PHE A 169 -3.00 -3.21 -1.65
CA PHE A 169 -1.92 -2.25 -1.80
C PHE A 169 -2.38 -0.80 -1.75
N TYR A 170 -3.58 -0.47 -2.25
CA TYR A 170 -4.15 0.87 -2.11
C TYR A 170 -4.31 1.22 -0.62
N ILE A 171 -4.90 0.32 0.16
CA ILE A 171 -5.19 0.56 1.59
C ILE A 171 -3.90 0.86 2.36
N SER A 172 -2.84 0.08 2.13
CA SER A 172 -1.57 0.31 2.84
C SER A 172 -0.94 1.67 2.52
N THR A 173 -0.89 2.06 1.24
CA THR A 173 -0.35 3.36 0.82
C THR A 173 -1.19 4.52 1.37
N PHE A 174 -2.52 4.42 1.26
CA PHE A 174 -3.42 5.45 1.79
C PHE A 174 -3.44 5.50 3.32
N ALA A 175 -3.12 4.40 4.02
CA ALA A 175 -2.94 4.44 5.46
C ALA A 175 -1.72 5.28 5.85
N TYR A 176 -0.57 5.06 5.21
CA TYR A 176 0.67 5.74 5.59
C TYR A 176 0.70 7.23 5.21
N LEU A 177 -0.02 7.64 4.17
CA LEU A 177 0.00 9.02 3.68
C LEU A 177 -0.42 10.07 4.74
N PRO A 178 -1.57 9.97 5.42
CA PRO A 178 -1.90 10.93 6.48
C PRO A 178 -0.87 10.96 7.61
N PHE A 179 -0.26 9.81 7.93
CA PHE A 179 0.77 9.76 8.98
C PHE A 179 2.09 10.38 8.52
N LEU A 180 2.44 10.25 7.23
CA LEU A 180 3.54 10.97 6.61
C LEU A 180 3.32 12.48 6.75
N LEU A 181 2.14 12.99 6.40
CA LEU A 181 1.80 14.41 6.55
C LEU A 181 1.84 14.85 8.02
N PHE A 182 1.32 14.04 8.95
CA PHE A 182 1.40 14.29 10.38
C PHE A 182 2.86 14.35 10.88
N SER A 183 3.71 13.41 10.45
CA SER A 183 5.12 13.38 10.82
C SER A 183 5.88 14.60 10.27
N TYR A 184 5.55 15.04 9.06
CA TYR A 184 6.11 16.25 8.48
C TYR A 184 5.70 17.52 9.24
N GLU A 185 4.43 17.64 9.63
CA GLU A 185 3.95 18.73 10.50
C GLU A 185 4.67 18.74 11.85
N LYS A 186 4.98 17.56 12.40
CA LYS A 186 5.73 17.41 13.64
C LYS A 186 7.20 17.79 13.45
N ALA A 187 7.85 17.30 12.40
CA ALA A 187 9.23 17.61 12.07
C ALA A 187 9.46 19.12 11.93
N VAL A 188 8.60 19.82 11.19
CA VAL A 188 8.72 21.27 10.97
C VAL A 188 8.48 22.07 12.26
N ASN A 189 7.40 21.77 12.98
CA ASN A 189 7.01 22.59 14.15
C ASN A 189 7.87 22.30 15.38
N GLU A 190 8.36 21.07 15.54
CA GLU A 190 9.14 20.64 16.72
C GLU A 190 10.64 20.55 16.43
N LYS A 191 11.07 20.81 15.18
CA LYS A 191 12.46 20.72 14.72
C LYS A 191 13.10 19.37 15.08
N SER A 192 12.35 18.30 14.86
CA SER A 192 12.66 16.98 15.40
C SER A 192 13.11 15.99 14.33
N GLU A 193 14.35 15.51 14.47
CA GLU A 193 14.96 14.50 13.61
C GLU A 193 14.24 13.16 13.68
N ILE A 194 13.66 12.80 14.83
CA ILE A 194 12.89 11.56 15.00
C ILE A 194 11.67 11.58 14.07
N TRP A 195 10.98 12.72 13.97
CA TRP A 195 9.83 12.86 13.07
C TRP A 195 10.24 12.89 11.59
N ILE A 196 11.44 13.37 11.27
CA ILE A 196 12.04 13.24 9.93
C ILE A 196 12.32 11.77 9.61
N ALA A 197 12.90 11.01 10.54
CA ALA A 197 13.17 9.58 10.36
C ALA A 197 11.87 8.77 10.20
N ILE A 198 10.85 9.05 11.02
CA ILE A 198 9.52 8.44 10.88
C ILE A 198 8.91 8.78 9.52
N GLY A 199 8.96 10.05 9.09
CA GLY A 199 8.45 10.47 7.79
C GLY A 199 9.18 9.78 6.64
N GLY A 200 10.51 9.73 6.69
CA GLY A 200 11.32 9.02 5.70
C GLY A 200 10.99 7.53 5.63
N PHE A 201 10.81 6.88 6.78
CA PHE A 201 10.38 5.48 6.83
C PHE A 201 8.98 5.27 6.25
N LEU A 202 8.00 6.12 6.57
CA LEU A 202 6.65 6.04 6.01
C LEU A 202 6.65 6.25 4.50
N LEU A 203 7.46 7.20 4.01
CA LEU A 203 7.63 7.40 2.58
C LEU A 203 8.28 6.18 1.92
N ALA A 204 9.27 5.56 2.56
CA ALA A 204 9.85 4.32 2.08
C ALA A 204 8.78 3.21 2.00
N LEU A 205 7.91 3.05 3.00
CA LEU A 205 6.82 2.08 2.95
C LEU A 205 5.81 2.34 1.82
N ILE A 206 5.54 3.61 1.50
CA ILE A 206 4.72 4.00 0.34
C ILE A 206 5.41 3.61 -0.97
N LEU A 207 6.72 3.89 -1.10
CA LEU A 207 7.51 3.59 -2.30
C LEU A 207 7.76 2.08 -2.49
N LEU A 208 7.91 1.34 -1.39
CA LEU A 208 8.01 -0.12 -1.34
C LEU A 208 6.64 -0.81 -1.51
N GLY A 209 5.56 -0.05 -1.66
CA GLY A 209 4.23 -0.56 -1.92
C GLY A 209 4.15 -1.30 -3.28
N ARG A 210 3.06 -2.05 -3.48
CA ARG A 210 2.88 -2.91 -4.68
C ARG A 210 2.51 -2.16 -5.96
N TYR A 211 2.23 -0.86 -5.87
CA TYR A 211 1.63 -0.10 -6.97
C TYR A 211 2.22 1.30 -7.08
N LEU A 212 3.15 1.46 -8.03
CA LEU A 212 3.90 2.69 -8.26
C LEU A 212 3.02 3.93 -8.47
N PRO A 213 1.87 3.89 -9.19
CA PRO A 213 1.02 5.06 -9.34
C PRO A 213 0.46 5.57 -8.00
N SER A 214 0.18 4.70 -7.03
CA SER A 214 -0.27 5.15 -5.69
C SER A 214 0.82 5.92 -4.95
N ALA A 215 2.08 5.51 -5.09
CA ALA A 215 3.22 6.22 -4.54
C ALA A 215 3.43 7.58 -5.24
N TYR A 216 3.26 7.63 -6.56
CA TYR A 216 3.29 8.88 -7.33
C TYR A 216 2.24 9.89 -6.84
N PHE A 217 0.98 9.47 -6.69
CA PHE A 217 -0.07 10.36 -6.16
C PHE A 217 0.23 10.81 -4.71
N SER A 218 0.79 9.93 -3.89
CA SER A 218 1.20 10.28 -2.52
C SER A 218 2.31 11.34 -2.51
N LEU A 219 3.29 11.23 -3.41
CA LEU A 219 4.34 12.23 -3.61
C LEU A 219 3.78 13.56 -4.10
N LEU A 220 2.80 13.55 -5.02
CA LEU A 220 2.13 14.78 -5.48
C LEU A 220 1.39 15.50 -4.34
N ILE A 221 0.69 14.75 -3.50
CA ILE A 221 0.00 15.30 -2.32
C ILE A 221 1.03 15.87 -1.34
N PHE A 222 2.09 15.11 -1.05
CA PHE A 222 3.16 15.57 -0.14
C PHE A 222 3.86 16.82 -0.66
N GLY A 223 4.18 16.87 -1.96
CA GLY A 223 4.75 18.04 -2.63
C GLY A 223 3.80 19.24 -2.61
N SER A 224 2.50 19.02 -2.80
CA SER A 224 1.48 20.07 -2.73
C SER A 224 1.37 20.67 -1.32
N VAL A 225 1.44 19.84 -0.27
CA VAL A 225 1.49 20.31 1.13
C VAL A 225 2.78 21.11 1.40
N PHE A 226 3.92 20.66 0.86
CA PHE A 226 5.17 21.43 0.92
C PHE A 226 5.03 22.80 0.26
N LEU A 227 4.53 22.87 -0.97
CA LEU A 227 4.33 24.13 -1.69
C LEU A 227 3.35 25.06 -0.95
N PHE A 228 2.22 24.52 -0.49
CA PHE A 228 1.25 25.27 0.29
C PHE A 228 1.87 25.90 1.55
N LYS A 229 2.70 25.14 2.29
CA LYS A 229 3.43 25.67 3.45
C LYS A 229 4.44 26.73 3.10
N MET A 230 5.20 26.55 2.01
CA MET A 230 6.16 27.55 1.55
C MET A 230 5.47 28.88 1.21
N LEU A 231 4.26 28.82 0.63
CA LEU A 231 3.48 30.01 0.29
C LEU A 231 2.83 30.69 1.50
N THR A 232 2.49 29.93 2.54
CA THR A 232 1.72 30.44 3.69
C THR A 232 2.56 30.76 4.92
N ASN A 233 3.77 30.21 5.05
CA ASN A 233 4.58 30.33 6.26
C ASN A 233 6.05 30.69 5.97
N SER A 234 6.29 31.99 5.72
CA SER A 234 7.62 32.51 5.37
C SER A 234 8.64 32.49 6.50
N LYS A 235 8.22 32.35 7.77
CA LYS A 235 9.13 32.39 8.92
C LYS A 235 9.92 31.09 9.12
N ASN A 236 9.33 29.94 8.76
CA ASN A 236 9.91 28.61 8.99
C ASN A 236 10.40 27.95 7.69
N TYR A 237 10.72 28.73 6.65
CA TYR A 237 11.04 28.19 5.33
C TYR A 237 12.21 27.20 5.36
N LYS A 238 13.23 27.46 6.20
CA LYS A 238 14.39 26.56 6.34
C LYS A 238 13.99 25.19 6.86
N GLU A 239 13.20 25.14 7.93
CA GLU A 239 12.72 23.89 8.52
C GLU A 239 11.75 23.15 7.61
N ILE A 240 10.87 23.88 6.90
CA ILE A 240 9.95 23.33 5.88
C ILE A 240 10.76 22.66 4.77
N THR A 241 11.71 23.38 4.17
CA THR A 241 12.57 22.87 3.10
C THR A 241 13.46 21.71 3.57
N ALA A 242 14.15 21.86 4.70
CA ALA A 242 15.03 20.81 5.21
C ALA A 242 14.26 19.53 5.55
N SER A 243 13.14 19.62 6.27
CA SER A 243 12.34 18.45 6.63
C SER A 243 11.79 17.74 5.39
N PHE A 244 11.34 18.49 4.39
CA PHE A 244 10.83 17.92 3.14
C PHE A 244 11.91 17.13 2.40
N PHE A 245 13.06 17.74 2.14
CA PHE A 245 14.15 17.10 1.39
C PHE A 245 14.81 15.95 2.17
N LEU A 246 14.93 16.05 3.50
CA LEU A 246 15.46 14.96 4.32
C LEU A 246 14.49 13.76 4.36
N ILE A 247 13.19 13.99 4.46
CA ILE A 247 12.18 12.91 4.37
C ILE A 247 12.25 12.24 2.99
N LEU A 248 12.32 13.03 1.91
CA LEU A 248 12.48 12.48 0.55
C LEU A 248 13.76 11.66 0.44
N LEU A 249 14.90 12.22 0.85
CA LEU A 249 16.20 11.56 0.79
C LEU A 249 16.16 10.22 1.54
N LEU A 250 15.68 10.21 2.79
CA LEU A 250 15.56 8.97 3.57
C LEU A 250 14.60 7.98 2.94
N GLY A 251 13.45 8.43 2.45
CA GLY A 251 12.47 7.57 1.79
C GLY A 251 13.03 6.88 0.55
N PHE A 252 13.73 7.63 -0.31
CA PHE A 252 14.38 7.09 -1.51
C PHE A 252 15.59 6.21 -1.18
N LEU A 253 16.40 6.56 -0.18
CA LEU A 253 17.53 5.74 0.24
C LEU A 253 17.07 4.39 0.77
N ILE A 254 16.05 4.35 1.64
CA ILE A 254 15.52 3.09 2.19
C ILE A 254 14.84 2.26 1.10
N SER A 255 14.06 2.89 0.21
CA SER A 255 13.37 2.17 -0.87
C SER A 255 14.28 1.78 -2.04
N SER A 256 15.51 2.30 -2.11
CA SER A 256 16.49 1.98 -3.15
C SER A 256 16.79 0.47 -3.26
N ILE A 257 16.70 -0.27 -2.14
CA ILE A 257 16.85 -1.72 -2.09
C ILE A 257 15.89 -2.46 -3.06
N GLN A 258 14.74 -1.87 -3.36
CA GLN A 258 13.74 -2.40 -4.28
C GLN A 258 13.74 -1.64 -5.60
N ILE A 259 13.85 -0.31 -5.56
CA ILE A 259 13.78 0.54 -6.76
C ILE A 259 14.93 0.24 -7.73
N LEU A 260 16.16 0.05 -7.22
CA LEU A 260 17.32 -0.19 -8.08
C LEU A 260 17.19 -1.51 -8.87
N PRO A 261 16.87 -2.66 -8.24
CA PRO A 261 16.58 -3.89 -8.99
C PRO A 261 15.44 -3.74 -10.00
N THR A 262 14.40 -2.98 -9.67
CA THR A 262 13.27 -2.75 -10.58
C THR A 262 13.67 -1.93 -11.81
N ILE A 263 14.52 -0.92 -11.64
CA ILE A 263 15.05 -0.15 -12.77
C ILE A 263 15.93 -1.03 -13.66
N GLU A 264 16.81 -1.84 -13.06
CA GLU A 264 17.66 -2.79 -13.78
C GLU A 264 16.81 -3.76 -14.61
N LEU A 265 15.82 -4.41 -13.99
CA LEU A 265 14.91 -5.33 -14.68
C LEU A 265 14.12 -4.65 -15.81
N SER A 266 13.63 -3.43 -15.56
CA SER A 266 12.87 -2.66 -16.57
C SER A 266 13.73 -2.31 -17.79
N SER A 267 15.02 -2.01 -17.60
CA SER A 267 15.93 -1.74 -18.72
C SER A 267 16.16 -2.99 -19.58
N LEU A 268 16.42 -4.13 -18.96
CA LEU A 268 16.62 -5.42 -19.64
C LEU A 268 15.38 -5.88 -20.41
N SER A 269 14.19 -5.70 -19.82
CA SER A 269 12.92 -6.03 -20.47
C SER A 269 12.64 -5.13 -21.69
N SER A 270 12.96 -3.84 -21.59
CA SER A 270 12.74 -2.88 -22.68
C SER A 270 13.64 -3.17 -23.88
N GLU A 271 14.90 -3.56 -23.63
CA GLU A 271 15.84 -3.96 -24.69
C GLU A 271 15.40 -5.22 -25.43
N GLN A 272 14.84 -6.21 -24.73
CA GLN A 272 14.28 -7.42 -25.35
C GLN A 272 13.07 -7.08 -26.21
N ARG A 273 12.15 -6.25 -25.69
CA ARG A 273 10.93 -5.85 -26.40
C ARG A 273 11.22 -5.00 -27.64
N GLY A 274 12.26 -4.17 -27.61
CA GLY A 274 12.71 -3.37 -28.76
C GLY A 274 13.32 -4.19 -29.89
N LYS A 275 14.01 -5.30 -29.58
CA LYS A 275 14.62 -6.18 -30.59
C LYS A 275 13.60 -7.11 -31.28
N ASP A 276 12.53 -7.49 -30.59
CA ASP A 276 11.52 -8.43 -31.12
C ASP A 276 10.39 -7.76 -31.93
N LEU A 277 10.22 -6.44 -31.84
CA LEU A 277 9.25 -5.71 -32.69
C LEU A 277 9.63 -5.78 -34.18
N ASP A 278 10.93 -5.87 -34.50
CA ASP A 278 11.41 -6.13 -35.88
C ASP A 278 11.10 -7.57 -36.34
N VAL A 279 10.94 -8.51 -35.42
CA VAL A 279 10.66 -9.93 -35.72
C VAL A 279 9.17 -10.14 -35.97
N LEU A 280 8.29 -9.44 -35.26
CA LEU A 280 6.84 -9.51 -35.46
C LEU A 280 6.37 -8.74 -36.70
N GLY A 281 7.07 -7.66 -37.09
CA GLY A 281 6.79 -6.94 -38.34
C GLY A 281 7.12 -7.71 -39.62
N ARG A 282 7.91 -8.79 -39.54
CA ARG A 282 8.33 -9.61 -40.70
C ARG A 282 7.66 -10.98 -40.78
N ARG A 283 6.79 -11.35 -39.83
CA ARG A 283 6.20 -12.70 -39.72
C ARG A 283 4.69 -12.79 -39.90
N PHE A 284 4.02 -11.70 -40.27
CA PHE A 284 2.65 -11.75 -40.74
C PHE A 284 2.61 -11.39 -42.24
N PRO A 285 2.50 -12.38 -43.15
CA PRO A 285 2.12 -12.12 -44.53
C PRO A 285 0.67 -11.62 -44.64
#